data_AF-A0A7J2KC08-F1
#
_entry.id   AF-A0A7J2KC08-F1
#
_cell.length_a   1.000
_cell.length_b   1.000
_cell.length_c   1.000
_cell.angle_alpha   90.00
_cell.angle_beta   90.00
_cell.angle_gamma   90.00
#
_symmetry.space_group_name_H-M   'P 1'
#
loop_
_entity.id
_entity.type
_entity.pdbx_description
1 polymer ?
#
loop_
_entity_poly.entity_id
_entity_poly.type
_entity_poly.pdbx_seq_one_letter_code
_entity_poly.pdbx_strand_id
1 'polypeptide(L)'
;MVSFTVSREDFKLYFTCPRKLALKTLGVKVREIKRSPRLAPSYAIGLSGEKLTEEILEIIASLQIDESKGEYVEVFGGRNIRIEKNIKDTVERLRNISGKSLNYEEISEYLKDNTMGISSTIIEPTIMEAFKETSNQVAEKYKKKLMEETKKKFLNVFKELLRIIPKIKAVYKPTLRNRDTCSLGFPDYQVETPEGHVLIEVKNLKDLGRALNEGRGDLLFYNSLIADLKLGDSISHFGKLPTPVKSLIVIPRKGVVKEVREKIPSFRKIAVEIWKIKRAALIDHVLPDINPVQSICKRCQYKKFCEKGRIENLELAKPIPLIYSIAEYETKDKKINLKMPPNFWRTYSKLRIKAKTGDKKAVKALSKMDEYIKWFESMSEKRRLETLYKAMPNEFDQWGGLKFLKEQYQRIAYISHRLYSLYEEDIEIVLRVAKKRWNI
;
A
#
# COMPACT_ATOMS: atom_id res chain seq x y z
N MET A 1 2.76 -11.61 -0.84
CA MET A 1 1.90 -10.73 -0.02
C MET A 1 0.41 -10.86 -0.35
N VAL A 2 -0.02 -10.71 -1.62
CA VAL A 2 -1.45 -10.58 -2.01
C VAL A 2 -2.33 -11.81 -1.68
N SER A 3 -1.81 -13.04 -1.67
CA SER A 3 -2.64 -14.24 -1.44
C SER A 3 -3.24 -14.33 -0.02
N PHE A 4 -2.72 -13.59 0.96
CA PHE A 4 -3.16 -13.66 2.36
C PHE A 4 -3.72 -12.34 2.88
N THR A 5 -4.14 -11.45 1.99
CA THR A 5 -4.93 -10.26 2.33
C THR A 5 -6.14 -10.18 1.40
N VAL A 6 -7.09 -9.32 1.69
CA VAL A 6 -8.07 -8.89 0.68
C VAL A 6 -7.66 -7.51 0.18
N SER A 7 -7.01 -7.47 -0.98
CA SER A 7 -6.47 -6.24 -1.57
C SER A 7 -7.47 -5.54 -2.48
N ARG A 8 -7.20 -4.26 -2.76
CA ARG A 8 -7.92 -3.46 -3.78
C ARG A 8 -8.09 -4.19 -5.12
N GLU A 9 -7.03 -4.85 -5.58
CA GLU A 9 -7.05 -5.60 -6.85
C GLU A 9 -7.93 -6.85 -6.74
N ASP A 10 -7.99 -7.50 -5.57
CA ASP A 10 -8.88 -8.63 -5.37
C ASP A 10 -10.35 -8.22 -5.47
N PHE A 11 -10.72 -7.06 -4.92
CA PHE A 11 -12.07 -6.50 -5.11
C PHE A 11 -12.38 -6.23 -6.58
N LYS A 12 -11.46 -5.60 -7.32
CA LYS A 12 -11.63 -5.37 -8.76
C LYS A 12 -11.78 -6.69 -9.53
N LEU A 13 -11.00 -7.70 -9.17
CA LEU A 13 -11.07 -9.02 -9.80
C LEU A 13 -12.34 -9.78 -9.42
N TYR A 14 -12.82 -9.66 -8.19
CA TYR A 14 -14.07 -10.28 -7.78
C TYR A 14 -15.23 -9.79 -8.64
N PHE A 15 -15.34 -8.48 -8.87
CA PHE A 15 -16.41 -7.93 -9.72
C PHE A 15 -16.25 -8.21 -11.21
N THR A 16 -15.03 -8.48 -11.69
CA THR A 16 -14.78 -8.68 -13.12
C THR A 16 -14.69 -10.16 -13.52
N CYS A 17 -13.99 -10.98 -12.73
CA CYS A 17 -13.82 -12.41 -12.95
C CYS A 17 -13.27 -13.12 -11.68
N PRO A 18 -14.14 -13.70 -10.83
CA PRO A 18 -13.74 -14.49 -9.66
C PRO A 18 -12.78 -15.66 -9.97
N ARG A 19 -12.87 -16.29 -11.15
CA ARG A 19 -11.89 -17.32 -11.58
C ARG A 19 -10.49 -16.75 -11.74
N LYS A 20 -10.36 -15.52 -12.24
CA LYS A 20 -9.06 -14.86 -12.38
C LYS A 20 -8.45 -14.53 -11.02
N LEU A 21 -9.27 -14.18 -10.03
CA LEU A 21 -8.85 -14.03 -8.64
C LEU A 21 -8.29 -15.35 -8.09
N ALA A 22 -9.01 -16.46 -8.26
CA ALA A 22 -8.55 -17.79 -7.85
C ALA A 22 -7.21 -18.17 -8.50
N LEU A 23 -7.11 -18.02 -9.82
CA LEU A 23 -5.89 -18.33 -10.59
C LEU A 23 -4.69 -17.46 -10.18
N LYS A 24 -4.91 -16.16 -9.92
CA LYS A 24 -3.85 -15.30 -9.35
C LYS A 24 -3.45 -15.74 -7.95
N THR A 25 -4.40 -16.19 -7.14
CA THR A 25 -4.15 -16.68 -5.78
C THR A 25 -3.27 -17.93 -5.79
N LEU A 26 -3.54 -18.86 -6.72
CA LEU A 26 -2.71 -20.03 -7.03
C LEU A 26 -1.31 -19.69 -7.55
N GLY A 27 -1.03 -18.42 -7.86
CA GLY A 27 0.24 -18.01 -8.44
C GLY A 27 0.38 -18.35 -9.93
N VAL A 28 -0.74 -18.63 -10.62
CA VAL A 28 -0.72 -18.88 -12.07
C VAL A 28 -0.24 -17.62 -12.78
N LYS A 29 0.95 -17.72 -13.38
CA LYS A 29 1.53 -16.67 -14.21
C LYS A 29 1.08 -16.89 -15.65
N VAL A 30 0.30 -15.96 -16.17
CA VAL A 30 0.08 -15.84 -17.61
C VAL A 30 1.24 -15.03 -18.19
N ARG A 31 1.58 -15.27 -19.46
CA ARG A 31 2.33 -14.26 -20.21
C ARG A 31 1.47 -13.01 -20.20
N GLU A 32 1.87 -12.01 -19.43
CA GLU A 32 1.42 -10.66 -19.74
C GLU A 32 1.81 -10.46 -21.19
N ILE A 33 0.81 -10.28 -22.07
CA ILE A 33 1.02 -9.58 -23.32
C ILE A 33 1.52 -8.21 -22.87
N LYS A 34 2.82 -8.10 -22.61
CA LYS A 34 3.49 -6.83 -22.54
C LYS A 34 3.11 -6.21 -23.87
N ARG A 35 2.30 -5.15 -23.83
CA ARG A 35 2.32 -4.17 -24.92
C ARG A 35 3.81 -4.00 -25.23
N SER A 36 4.20 -4.20 -26.49
CA SER A 36 5.57 -4.22 -27.02
C SER A 36 6.64 -3.66 -26.05
N PRO A 37 7.82 -4.28 -25.90
CA PRO A 37 8.90 -3.88 -24.97
C PRO A 37 9.42 -2.44 -25.08
N ARG A 38 8.82 -1.58 -25.92
CA ARG A 38 8.74 -0.14 -25.71
C ARG A 38 8.14 0.13 -24.33
N LEU A 39 8.96 0.05 -23.29
CA LEU A 39 8.67 0.38 -21.89
C LEU A 39 7.63 1.50 -21.83
N ALA A 40 6.37 1.16 -21.57
CA ALA A 40 5.37 2.17 -21.36
C ALA A 40 5.85 2.95 -20.13
N PRO A 41 6.03 4.27 -20.20
CA PRO A 41 6.49 5.07 -19.08
C PRO A 41 5.40 5.18 -18.00
N SER A 42 4.48 4.22 -17.87
CA SER A 42 3.32 4.27 -16.98
C SER A 42 3.71 4.41 -15.52
N TYR A 43 4.79 3.76 -15.10
CA TYR A 43 5.34 3.93 -13.75
C TYR A 43 5.85 5.37 -13.56
N ALA A 44 6.72 5.84 -14.45
CA ALA A 44 7.23 7.22 -14.43
C ALA A 44 6.11 8.27 -14.53
N ILE A 45 5.06 8.01 -15.32
CA ILE A 45 3.85 8.84 -15.43
C ILE A 45 3.11 8.88 -14.09
N GLY A 46 2.88 7.73 -13.46
CA GLY A 46 2.27 7.66 -12.13
C GLY A 46 3.08 8.44 -11.11
N LEU A 47 4.37 8.12 -11.00
CA LEU A 47 5.33 8.72 -10.07
C LEU A 47 5.43 10.23 -10.23
N SER A 48 5.50 10.73 -11.47
CA SER A 48 5.50 12.18 -11.73
C SER A 48 4.21 12.85 -11.28
N GLY A 49 3.05 12.21 -11.44
CA GLY A 49 1.78 12.77 -10.95
C GLY A 49 1.73 12.85 -9.43
N GLU A 50 2.14 11.76 -8.76
CA GLU A 50 2.26 11.70 -7.30
C GLU A 50 3.20 12.82 -6.80
N LYS A 51 4.44 12.89 -7.32
CA LYS A 51 5.44 13.90 -6.95
C LYS A 51 4.99 15.34 -7.19
N LEU A 52 4.37 15.62 -8.33
CA LEU A 52 3.82 16.95 -8.59
C LEU A 52 2.71 17.34 -7.60
N THR A 53 1.91 16.36 -7.15
CA THR A 53 0.88 16.62 -6.14
C THR A 53 1.52 16.91 -4.78
N GLU A 54 2.56 16.16 -4.41
CA GLU A 54 3.39 16.43 -3.21
C GLU A 54 3.91 17.86 -3.19
N GLU A 55 4.53 18.29 -4.31
CA GLU A 55 5.12 19.63 -4.46
C GLU A 55 4.07 20.73 -4.39
N ILE A 56 2.89 20.53 -4.97
CA ILE A 56 1.77 21.47 -4.87
C ILE A 56 1.30 21.61 -3.41
N LEU A 57 1.12 20.49 -2.70
CA LEU A 57 0.69 20.52 -1.30
C LEU A 57 1.72 21.23 -0.41
N GLU A 58 3.01 21.03 -0.68
CA GLU A 58 4.09 21.71 0.04
C GLU A 58 4.15 23.21 -0.24
N ILE A 59 3.93 23.63 -1.50
CA ILE A 59 3.85 25.07 -1.82
C ILE A 59 2.65 25.68 -1.11
N ILE A 60 1.48 25.05 -1.14
CA ILE A 60 0.28 25.52 -0.44
C ILE A 60 0.54 25.66 1.06
N ALA A 61 1.07 24.61 1.69
CA ALA A 61 1.42 24.62 3.11
C ALA A 61 2.43 25.74 3.41
N SER A 62 3.44 25.90 2.55
CA SER A 62 4.50 26.91 2.72
C SER A 62 4.00 28.34 2.59
N LEU A 63 3.03 28.58 1.72
CA LEU A 63 2.39 29.89 1.63
C LEU A 63 1.59 30.17 2.91
N GLN A 64 0.95 29.16 3.50
CA GLN A 64 0.16 29.27 4.72
C GLN A 64 1.00 29.32 6.02
N ILE A 65 2.34 29.31 5.94
CA ILE A 65 3.27 29.15 7.08
C ILE A 65 3.17 30.25 8.15
N ASP A 66 2.75 31.47 7.81
CA ASP A 66 2.70 32.59 8.76
C ASP A 66 1.70 32.36 9.92
N GLU A 67 0.94 31.25 9.90
CA GLU A 67 0.08 30.83 11.00
C GLU A 67 0.32 29.37 11.50
N SER A 68 1.23 28.58 10.92
CA SER A 68 1.43 27.16 11.30
C SER A 68 2.74 26.98 12.04
N LYS A 69 2.66 26.63 13.33
CA LYS A 69 3.81 26.28 14.19
C LYS A 69 4.46 24.94 13.75
N GLY A 70 5.17 24.95 12.62
CA GLY A 70 6.19 23.94 12.29
C GLY A 70 5.68 22.53 11.92
N GLU A 71 4.74 22.41 10.98
CA GLU A 71 4.23 21.11 10.54
C GLU A 71 4.81 20.71 9.17
N TYR A 72 5.38 19.50 9.10
CA TYR A 72 6.30 19.02 8.07
C TYR A 72 5.61 18.08 7.08
N VAL A 73 5.93 18.19 5.79
CA VAL A 73 5.68 17.12 4.81
C VAL A 73 6.85 16.15 4.92
N GLU A 74 6.64 15.00 5.58
CA GLU A 74 7.66 13.96 5.64
C GLU A 74 7.79 13.29 4.26
N VAL A 75 8.74 13.79 3.47
CA VAL A 75 9.05 13.21 2.15
C VAL A 75 9.98 12.04 2.37
N PHE A 76 9.44 10.84 2.23
CA PHE A 76 10.20 9.60 2.26
C PHE A 76 11.22 9.57 1.12
N GLY A 77 12.46 9.95 1.45
CA GLY A 77 13.62 9.96 0.55
C GLY A 77 14.25 11.35 0.45
N GLY A 78 15.59 11.40 0.48
CA GLY A 78 16.33 12.63 0.21
C GLY A 78 15.88 13.21 -1.13
N ARG A 79 15.40 14.45 -1.13
CA ARG A 79 14.97 15.13 -2.36
C ARG A 79 16.18 15.55 -3.18
N ASN A 80 15.94 15.70 -4.48
CA ASN A 80 16.88 16.41 -5.33
C ASN A 80 16.96 17.87 -4.87
N ILE A 81 18.16 18.32 -4.49
CA ILE A 81 18.45 19.69 -4.01
C ILE A 81 17.87 20.76 -4.95
N ARG A 82 17.85 20.49 -6.26
CA ARG A 82 17.27 21.40 -7.26
C ARG A 82 15.76 21.58 -7.10
N ILE A 83 15.03 20.50 -6.81
CA ILE A 83 13.56 20.56 -6.62
C ILE A 83 13.25 21.35 -5.36
N GLU A 84 13.99 21.10 -4.28
CA GLU A 84 13.81 21.83 -3.01
C GLU A 84 14.05 23.33 -3.19
N LYS A 85 15.13 23.71 -3.88
CA LYS A 85 15.40 25.11 -4.23
C LYS A 85 14.26 25.72 -5.07
N ASN A 86 13.79 25.00 -6.07
CA ASN A 86 12.72 25.48 -6.95
C ASN A 86 11.39 25.72 -6.21
N ILE A 87 11.06 24.89 -5.22
CA ILE A 87 9.90 25.10 -4.35
C ILE A 87 10.08 26.37 -3.53
N LYS A 88 11.23 26.54 -2.88
CA LYS A 88 11.57 27.73 -2.09
C LYS A 88 11.47 29.01 -2.93
N ASP A 89 12.11 29.03 -4.09
CA ASP A 89 12.09 30.17 -5.03
C ASP A 89 10.65 30.48 -5.50
N THR A 90 9.82 29.44 -5.71
CA THR A 90 8.42 29.62 -6.09
C THR A 90 7.60 30.24 -4.95
N VAL A 91 7.76 29.74 -3.73
CA VAL A 91 7.08 30.25 -2.54
C VAL A 91 7.44 31.71 -2.30
N GLU A 92 8.72 32.07 -2.38
CA GLU A 92 9.20 33.44 -2.20
C GLU A 92 8.60 34.40 -3.25
N ARG A 93 8.60 33.99 -4.52
CA ARG A 93 7.96 34.77 -5.59
C ARG A 93 6.49 35.01 -5.28
N LEU A 94 5.74 33.95 -4.97
CA LEU A 94 4.31 34.03 -4.67
C LEU A 94 4.01 34.93 -3.46
N ARG A 95 4.82 34.89 -2.40
CA ARG A 95 4.69 35.78 -1.23
C ARG A 95 4.92 37.25 -1.57
N ASN A 96 5.90 37.55 -2.42
CA ASN A 96 6.20 38.93 -2.82
C ASN A 96 5.06 39.58 -3.60
N ILE A 97 4.11 38.80 -4.11
CA ILE A 97 2.98 39.27 -4.91
C ILE A 97 1.71 39.44 -4.08
N SER A 98 1.38 38.47 -3.22
CA SER A 98 0.17 38.54 -2.39
C SER A 98 0.30 39.49 -1.20
N GLY A 99 1.50 40.04 -0.95
CA GLY A 99 1.81 40.61 0.35
C GLY A 99 1.73 39.56 1.47
N LYS A 100 1.76 40.00 2.74
CA LYS A 100 1.72 39.12 3.92
C LYS A 100 0.39 38.37 4.12
N SER A 101 -0.69 38.74 3.43
CA SER A 101 -1.99 38.05 3.52
C SER A 101 -2.31 37.32 2.21
N LEU A 102 -2.53 36.01 2.28
CA LEU A 102 -2.95 35.23 1.11
C LEU A 102 -4.33 35.67 0.62
N ASN A 103 -4.37 36.53 -0.40
CA ASN A 103 -5.57 36.70 -1.21
C ASN A 103 -5.54 35.71 -2.39
N TYR A 104 -6.50 34.79 -2.40
CA TYR A 104 -6.67 33.77 -3.44
C TYR A 104 -6.82 34.40 -4.83
N GLU A 105 -7.50 35.54 -4.92
CA GLU A 105 -7.80 36.22 -6.18
C GLU A 105 -6.52 36.83 -6.79
N GLU A 106 -5.66 37.42 -5.96
CA GLU A 106 -4.36 38.00 -6.36
C GLU A 106 -3.37 36.92 -6.84
N ILE A 107 -3.26 35.81 -6.10
CA ILE A 107 -2.43 34.66 -6.54
C ILE A 107 -2.98 34.09 -7.84
N SER A 108 -4.31 34.00 -7.97
CA SER A 108 -4.97 33.49 -9.17
C SER A 108 -4.72 34.38 -10.39
N GLU A 109 -4.73 35.70 -10.21
CA GLU A 109 -4.50 36.71 -11.24
C GLU A 109 -3.04 36.76 -11.67
N TYR A 110 -2.09 36.86 -10.74
CA TYR A 110 -0.65 36.80 -11.06
C TYR A 110 -0.26 35.52 -11.79
N LEU A 111 -0.82 34.39 -11.36
CA LEU A 111 -0.53 33.12 -12.00
C LEU A 111 -1.03 33.09 -13.45
N LYS A 112 -2.03 33.89 -13.87
CA LYS A 112 -2.44 33.99 -15.29
C LYS A 112 -1.35 34.68 -16.14
N ASP A 113 -0.66 35.67 -15.59
CA ASP A 113 0.32 36.47 -16.33
C ASP A 113 1.74 35.88 -16.31
N ASN A 114 2.07 35.09 -15.27
CA ASN A 114 3.39 34.46 -15.09
C ASN A 114 3.36 32.92 -15.14
N THR A 115 2.28 32.35 -15.71
CA THR A 115 1.99 30.89 -15.71
C THR A 115 3.16 30.03 -16.18
N MET A 116 3.79 30.40 -17.29
CA MET A 116 4.78 29.53 -17.96
C MET A 116 6.09 29.41 -17.17
N GLY A 117 6.49 30.44 -16.43
CA GLY A 117 7.72 30.43 -15.64
C GLY A 117 7.63 29.47 -14.46
N ILE A 118 6.65 29.70 -13.57
CA ILE A 118 6.47 28.90 -12.33
C ILE A 118 6.15 27.44 -12.65
N SER A 119 5.23 27.21 -13.60
CA SER A 119 4.88 25.83 -13.98
C SER A 119 6.08 25.08 -14.53
N SER A 120 6.95 25.71 -15.33
CA SER A 120 8.15 25.04 -15.87
C SER A 120 9.20 24.76 -14.79
N THR A 121 9.39 25.68 -13.83
CA THR A 121 10.34 25.51 -12.72
C THR A 121 10.03 24.30 -11.84
N ILE A 122 8.76 23.94 -11.68
CA ILE A 122 8.34 22.76 -10.91
C ILE A 122 8.21 21.54 -11.81
N ILE A 123 7.50 21.65 -12.94
CA ILE A 123 7.08 20.48 -13.71
C ILE A 123 8.23 19.81 -14.45
N GLU A 124 9.16 20.58 -15.00
CA GLU A 124 10.24 19.99 -15.79
C GLU A 124 11.18 19.15 -14.92
N PRO A 125 11.74 19.65 -13.80
CA PRO A 125 12.61 18.84 -12.93
C PRO A 125 11.92 17.58 -12.43
N THR A 126 10.66 17.67 -12.03
CA THR A 126 9.90 16.55 -11.46
C THR A 126 9.63 15.47 -12.49
N ILE A 127 9.21 15.84 -13.70
CA ILE A 127 9.04 14.87 -14.79
C ILE A 127 10.40 14.33 -15.26
N MET A 128 11.45 15.14 -15.31
CA MET A 128 12.79 14.65 -15.67
C MET A 128 13.29 13.60 -14.68
N GLU A 129 13.21 13.86 -13.38
CA GLU A 129 13.64 12.93 -12.33
C GLU A 129 12.84 11.62 -12.39
N ALA A 130 11.50 11.70 -12.54
CA ALA A 130 10.65 10.52 -12.65
C ALA A 130 10.98 9.64 -13.87
N PHE A 131 11.56 10.23 -14.92
CA PHE A 131 11.97 9.55 -16.15
C PHE A 131 13.46 9.20 -16.21
N LYS A 132 14.27 9.49 -15.17
CA LYS A 132 15.74 9.34 -15.25
C LYS A 132 16.21 7.94 -15.66
N GLU A 133 15.47 6.92 -15.25
CA GLU A 133 15.78 5.50 -15.55
C GLU A 133 15.14 5.02 -16.85
N THR A 134 14.42 5.88 -17.58
CA THR A 134 13.69 5.53 -18.80
C THR A 134 14.35 6.15 -20.03
N SER A 135 15.35 5.48 -20.60
CA SER A 135 16.12 5.96 -21.76
C SER A 135 15.72 5.26 -23.06
N ASN A 136 14.62 5.70 -23.69
CA ASN A 136 14.36 5.37 -25.10
C ASN A 136 13.65 6.51 -25.83
N GLN A 137 13.82 6.59 -27.17
CA GLN A 137 13.27 7.69 -27.99
C GLN A 137 11.75 7.85 -27.87
N VAL A 138 11.01 6.75 -27.66
CA VAL A 138 9.56 6.78 -27.47
C VAL A 138 9.20 7.42 -26.13
N ALA A 139 9.92 7.07 -25.07
CA ALA A 139 9.76 7.65 -23.75
C ALA A 139 10.10 9.14 -23.75
N GLU A 140 11.15 9.56 -24.47
CA GLU A 140 11.50 10.97 -24.64
C GLU A 140 10.38 11.78 -25.32
N LYS A 141 9.79 11.25 -26.39
CA LYS A 141 8.64 11.89 -27.05
C LYS A 141 7.42 11.97 -26.12
N TYR A 142 7.18 10.93 -25.34
CA TYR A 142 6.10 10.92 -24.34
C TYR A 142 6.36 11.90 -23.19
N LYS A 143 7.60 11.98 -22.70
CA LYS A 143 8.05 12.87 -21.63
C LYS A 143 7.80 14.33 -22.02
N LYS A 144 8.26 14.74 -23.20
CA LYS A 144 8.00 16.09 -23.75
C LYS A 144 6.51 16.39 -23.84
N LYS A 145 5.72 15.45 -24.36
CA LYS A 145 4.26 15.62 -24.45
C LYS A 145 3.59 15.72 -23.09
N LEU A 146 4.02 14.91 -22.10
CA LEU A 146 3.50 14.94 -20.74
C LEU A 146 3.82 16.27 -20.07
N MET A 147 5.04 16.79 -20.23
CA MET A 147 5.45 18.10 -19.73
C MET A 147 4.53 19.20 -20.27
N GLU A 148 4.35 19.26 -21.59
CA GLU A 148 3.48 20.27 -22.21
C GLU A 148 2.02 20.17 -21.78
N GLU A 149 1.47 18.96 -21.72
CA GLU A 149 0.09 18.75 -21.26
C GLU A 149 -0.10 19.16 -19.79
N THR A 150 0.90 18.87 -18.94
CA THR A 150 0.83 19.14 -17.50
C THR A 150 1.06 20.61 -17.21
N LYS A 151 2.03 21.28 -17.86
CA LYS A 151 2.27 22.73 -17.73
C LYS A 151 1.02 23.56 -17.97
N LYS A 152 0.29 23.25 -19.05
CA LYS A 152 -0.95 23.95 -19.43
C LYS A 152 -2.08 23.80 -18.41
N LYS A 153 -2.00 22.82 -17.51
CA LYS A 153 -3.10 22.43 -16.59
C LYS A 153 -2.71 22.46 -15.12
N PHE A 154 -1.43 22.66 -14.81
CA PHE A 154 -0.89 22.69 -13.46
C PHE A 154 -1.59 23.71 -12.57
N LEU A 155 -1.78 24.94 -13.08
CA LEU A 155 -2.47 25.99 -12.32
C LEU A 155 -3.88 25.60 -11.92
N ASN A 156 -4.59 24.82 -12.74
CA ASN A 156 -5.94 24.39 -12.39
C ASN A 156 -5.89 23.46 -11.17
N VAL A 157 -4.94 22.52 -11.13
CA VAL A 157 -4.77 21.66 -9.94
C VAL A 157 -4.35 22.48 -8.73
N PHE A 158 -3.38 23.38 -8.88
CA PHE A 158 -2.91 24.24 -7.80
C PHE A 158 -4.07 25.07 -7.21
N LYS A 159 -4.83 25.76 -8.06
CA LYS A 159 -5.98 26.59 -7.65
C LYS A 159 -7.10 25.78 -7.00
N GLU A 160 -7.42 24.61 -7.55
CA GLU A 160 -8.47 23.76 -6.98
C GLU A 160 -8.05 23.15 -5.64
N LEU A 161 -6.81 22.70 -5.49
CA LEU A 161 -6.31 22.20 -4.20
C LEU A 161 -6.26 23.32 -3.16
N LEU A 162 -5.78 24.50 -3.52
CA LEU A 162 -5.76 25.67 -2.64
C LEU A 162 -7.18 26.09 -2.20
N ARG A 163 -8.18 25.93 -3.07
CA ARG A 163 -9.58 26.24 -2.78
C ARG A 163 -10.26 25.18 -1.90
N ILE A 164 -9.98 23.89 -2.14
CA ILE A 164 -10.69 22.77 -1.50
C ILE A 164 -10.07 22.39 -0.16
N ILE A 165 -8.74 22.43 -0.07
CA ILE A 165 -8.01 22.04 1.13
C ILE A 165 -7.79 23.31 1.97
N PRO A 166 -8.33 23.36 3.20
CA PRO A 166 -8.03 24.43 4.14
C PRO A 166 -6.53 24.52 4.46
N LYS A 167 -6.18 25.31 5.47
CA LYS A 167 -4.82 25.34 6.00
C LYS A 167 -4.26 23.93 6.22
N ILE A 168 -3.16 23.64 5.55
CA ILE A 168 -2.47 22.36 5.66
C ILE A 168 -1.64 22.40 6.94
N LYS A 169 -1.90 21.42 7.80
CA LYS A 169 -1.07 21.15 8.96
C LYS A 169 0.05 20.21 8.56
N ALA A 170 -0.26 18.93 8.41
CA ALA A 170 0.69 17.90 8.04
C ALA A 170 0.24 17.12 6.80
N VAL A 171 1.18 16.44 6.14
CA VAL A 171 0.89 15.53 5.01
C VAL A 171 1.57 14.20 5.29
N TYR A 172 0.77 13.13 5.25
CA TYR A 172 1.20 11.77 5.53
C TYR A 172 1.07 10.88 4.29
N LYS A 173 1.92 9.85 4.22
CA LYS A 173 1.73 8.69 3.33
C LYS A 173 1.20 7.51 4.14
N PRO A 174 -0.12 7.36 4.31
CA PRO A 174 -0.65 6.43 5.27
C PRO A 174 -0.68 4.99 4.73
N THR A 175 -0.63 4.03 5.65
CA THR A 175 -1.15 2.68 5.39
C THR A 175 -2.51 2.57 6.06
N LEU A 176 -3.54 2.30 5.26
CA LEU A 176 -4.87 1.97 5.76
C LEU A 176 -4.97 0.48 6.01
N ARG A 177 -5.63 0.08 7.08
CA ARG A 177 -5.83 -1.33 7.41
C ARG A 177 -7.26 -1.56 7.83
N ASN A 178 -7.81 -2.71 7.43
CA ASN A 178 -9.02 -3.25 8.03
C ASN A 178 -8.70 -4.65 8.52
N ARG A 179 -8.74 -4.80 9.84
CA ARG A 179 -8.38 -6.04 10.51
C ARG A 179 -9.45 -7.10 10.26
N ASP A 180 -10.72 -6.73 10.33
CA ASP A 180 -11.85 -7.63 10.08
C ASP A 180 -11.76 -8.35 8.72
N THR A 181 -11.50 -7.61 7.64
CA THR A 181 -11.38 -8.18 6.29
C THR A 181 -9.97 -8.64 5.95
N CYS A 182 -8.99 -8.41 6.84
CA CYS A 182 -7.56 -8.57 6.62
C CYS A 182 -7.09 -7.86 5.33
N SER A 183 -7.45 -6.59 5.21
CA SER A 183 -7.17 -5.72 4.06
C SER A 183 -6.15 -4.65 4.40
N LEU A 184 -5.34 -4.28 3.40
CA LEU A 184 -4.41 -3.16 3.44
C LEU A 184 -4.68 -2.23 2.25
N GLY A 185 -4.59 -0.92 2.48
CA GLY A 185 -4.71 0.15 1.50
C GLY A 185 -3.53 1.12 1.60
N PHE A 186 -3.14 1.67 0.46
CA PHE A 186 -2.01 2.58 0.34
C PHE A 186 -2.43 3.75 -0.57
N PRO A 187 -3.28 4.65 -0.07
CA PRO A 187 -3.58 5.89 -0.79
C PRO A 187 -2.31 6.74 -0.86
N ASP A 188 -2.25 7.64 -1.84
CA ASP A 188 -1.04 8.44 -2.07
C ASP A 188 -0.77 9.41 -0.91
N TYR A 189 -1.79 10.09 -0.39
CA TYR A 189 -1.65 11.01 0.74
C TYR A 189 -2.85 11.05 1.69
N GLN A 190 -2.59 11.44 2.94
CA GLN A 190 -3.59 11.93 3.88
C GLN A 190 -3.11 13.26 4.47
N VAL A 191 -3.89 14.33 4.28
CA VAL A 191 -3.55 15.70 4.67
C VAL A 191 -4.30 16.08 5.93
N GLU A 192 -3.62 16.54 6.97
CA GLU A 192 -4.25 17.09 8.17
C GLU A 192 -4.62 18.56 7.95
N THR A 193 -5.82 18.94 8.39
CA THR A 193 -6.32 20.32 8.33
C THR A 193 -7.12 20.64 9.61
N PRO A 194 -7.41 21.91 9.91
CA PRO A 194 -8.31 22.27 11.01
C PRO A 194 -9.70 21.63 10.93
N GLU A 195 -10.21 21.35 9.73
CA GLU A 195 -11.52 20.71 9.51
C GLU A 195 -11.49 19.18 9.65
N GLY A 196 -10.30 18.59 9.81
CA GLY A 196 -10.06 17.16 9.82
C GLY A 196 -9.16 16.70 8.68
N HIS A 197 -9.00 15.38 8.54
CA HIS A 197 -8.07 14.82 7.56
C HIS A 197 -8.71 14.67 6.17
N VAL A 198 -7.93 14.88 5.11
CA VAL A 198 -8.35 14.70 3.71
C VAL A 198 -7.54 13.58 3.07
N LEU A 199 -8.21 12.54 2.56
CA LEU A 199 -7.55 11.46 1.82
C LEU A 199 -7.39 11.86 0.35
N ILE A 200 -6.23 11.61 -0.24
CA ILE A 200 -5.94 11.96 -1.64
C ILE A 200 -5.45 10.72 -2.39
N GLU A 201 -6.06 10.49 -3.56
CA GLU A 201 -5.58 9.53 -4.56
C GLU A 201 -5.25 10.26 -5.87
N VAL A 202 -4.05 10.03 -6.38
CA VAL A 202 -3.52 10.66 -7.58
C VAL A 202 -3.62 9.72 -8.77
N LYS A 203 -4.11 10.23 -9.90
CA LYS A 203 -4.13 9.52 -11.18
C LYS A 203 -3.54 10.39 -12.27
N ASN A 204 -2.51 9.92 -12.98
CA ASN A 204 -1.86 10.70 -14.03
C ASN A 204 -2.12 10.19 -15.46
N LEU A 205 -3.31 9.63 -15.70
CA LEU A 205 -3.65 9.01 -16.99
C LEU A 205 -4.09 10.05 -18.04
N LYS A 206 -3.89 9.71 -19.32
CA LYS A 206 -4.34 10.55 -20.46
C LYS A 206 -5.87 10.57 -20.62
N ASP A 207 -6.53 9.48 -20.29
CA ASP A 207 -7.99 9.36 -20.39
C ASP A 207 -8.60 9.81 -19.06
N LEU A 208 -9.35 10.90 -19.08
CA LEU A 208 -9.94 11.50 -17.87
C LEU A 208 -11.04 10.61 -17.29
N GLY A 209 -11.92 10.05 -18.12
CA GLY A 209 -13.01 9.19 -17.65
C GLY A 209 -12.48 7.94 -16.98
N ARG A 210 -11.45 7.32 -17.59
CA ARG A 210 -10.74 6.19 -16.99
C ARG A 210 -10.03 6.57 -15.69
N ALA A 211 -9.32 7.71 -15.64
CA ALA A 211 -8.64 8.18 -14.44
C ALA A 211 -9.62 8.38 -13.27
N LEU A 212 -10.75 9.04 -13.54
CA LEU A 212 -11.79 9.28 -12.55
C LEU A 212 -12.42 7.97 -12.05
N ASN A 213 -12.74 7.04 -12.95
CA ASN A 213 -13.30 5.75 -12.57
C ASN A 213 -12.32 4.90 -11.73
N GLU A 214 -11.04 4.86 -12.12
CA GLU A 214 -10.01 4.15 -11.34
C GLU A 214 -9.81 4.81 -9.96
N GLY A 215 -9.64 6.13 -9.91
CA GLY A 215 -9.47 6.87 -8.65
C GLY A 215 -10.68 6.75 -7.71
N ARG A 216 -11.89 6.80 -8.25
CA ARG A 216 -13.13 6.61 -7.48
C ARG A 216 -13.18 5.22 -6.87
N GLY A 217 -12.91 4.16 -7.65
CA GLY A 217 -12.90 2.80 -7.13
C GLY A 217 -11.85 2.59 -6.03
N ASP A 218 -10.71 3.26 -6.16
CA ASP A 218 -9.62 3.19 -5.19
C ASP A 218 -9.98 3.88 -3.87
N LEU A 219 -10.49 5.11 -3.92
CA LEU A 219 -10.92 5.84 -2.73
C LEU A 219 -12.13 5.19 -2.04
N LEU A 220 -13.09 4.65 -2.78
CA LEU A 220 -14.20 3.90 -2.16
C LEU A 220 -13.69 2.65 -1.42
N PHE A 221 -12.71 1.95 -1.98
CA PHE A 221 -12.05 0.85 -1.29
C PHE A 221 -11.33 1.34 -0.02
N TYR A 222 -10.52 2.39 -0.12
CA TYR A 222 -9.79 2.95 1.02
C TYR A 222 -10.70 3.42 2.15
N ASN A 223 -11.73 4.19 1.83
CA ASN A 223 -12.74 4.66 2.79
C ASN A 223 -13.47 3.49 3.46
N SER A 224 -13.66 2.37 2.77
CA SER A 224 -14.24 1.18 3.39
C SER A 224 -13.37 0.53 4.45
N LEU A 225 -12.04 0.68 4.34
CA LEU A 225 -11.13 0.06 5.30
C LEU A 225 -11.25 0.72 6.67
N ILE A 226 -11.41 2.04 6.67
CA ILE A 226 -11.47 2.93 7.84
C ILE A 226 -12.89 3.26 8.30
N ALA A 227 -13.91 2.77 7.60
CA ALA A 227 -15.31 2.95 7.97
C ALA A 227 -15.67 2.22 9.29
N ASP A 228 -14.94 1.16 9.61
CA ASP A 228 -15.06 0.48 10.89
C ASP A 228 -14.15 1.12 11.94
N LEU A 229 -14.71 1.90 12.86
CA LEU A 229 -13.91 2.61 13.87
C LEU A 229 -13.20 1.69 14.88
N LYS A 230 -13.60 0.42 14.99
CA LYS A 230 -12.99 -0.55 15.92
C LYS A 230 -11.89 -1.37 15.27
N LEU A 231 -12.08 -1.76 14.01
CA LEU A 231 -11.17 -2.69 13.30
C LEU A 231 -10.44 -2.06 12.12
N GLY A 232 -10.86 -0.86 11.71
CA GLY A 232 -10.23 -0.04 10.68
C GLY A 232 -9.35 1.04 11.28
N ASP A 233 -8.20 1.28 10.67
CA ASP A 233 -7.36 2.43 10.99
C ASP A 233 -6.54 2.93 9.80
N SER A 234 -6.07 4.17 9.96
CA SER A 234 -5.01 4.76 9.15
C SER A 234 -3.78 4.87 10.04
N ILE A 235 -2.60 4.50 9.54
CA ILE A 235 -1.34 4.62 10.28
C ILE A 235 -0.23 5.24 9.45
N SER A 236 0.68 5.95 10.11
CA SER A 236 1.93 6.48 9.54
C SER A 236 3.02 6.44 10.61
N HIS A 237 4.22 5.96 10.27
CA HIS A 237 5.39 5.82 11.18
C HIS A 237 5.02 5.38 12.60
N PHE A 238 4.20 4.33 12.71
CA PHE A 238 3.74 3.73 13.97
C PHE A 238 2.61 4.46 14.73
N GLY A 239 2.22 5.67 14.32
CA GLY A 239 1.09 6.40 14.89
C GLY A 239 -0.23 6.16 14.14
N LYS A 240 -1.34 6.14 14.87
CA LYS A 240 -2.70 6.12 14.29
C LYS A 240 -3.08 7.53 13.84
N LEU A 241 -3.57 7.63 12.60
CA LEU A 241 -4.12 8.86 12.04
C LEU A 241 -5.66 8.84 12.17
N PRO A 242 -6.30 9.99 12.38
CA PRO A 242 -7.75 10.12 12.36
C PRO A 242 -8.38 9.69 11.03
N THR A 243 -9.65 9.33 11.07
CA THR A 243 -10.44 9.00 9.86
C THR A 243 -10.64 10.26 9.00
N PRO A 244 -10.29 10.23 7.71
CA PRO A 244 -10.56 11.31 6.77
C PRO A 244 -12.03 11.77 6.74
N VAL A 245 -12.22 13.09 6.69
CA VAL A 245 -13.52 13.77 6.50
C VAL A 245 -13.85 14.01 5.02
N LYS A 246 -12.83 14.04 4.15
CA LYS A 246 -12.97 14.26 2.70
C LYS A 246 -12.07 13.29 1.94
N SER A 247 -12.40 13.03 0.67
CA SER A 247 -11.62 12.18 -0.22
C SER A 247 -11.54 12.79 -1.61
N LEU A 248 -10.33 13.03 -2.12
CA LEU A 248 -10.09 13.73 -3.37
C LEU A 248 -9.32 12.87 -4.37
N ILE A 249 -9.77 12.88 -5.62
CA ILE A 249 -9.01 12.40 -6.78
C ILE A 249 -8.28 13.60 -7.37
N VAL A 250 -6.96 13.49 -7.53
CA VAL A 250 -6.13 14.53 -8.17
C VAL A 250 -5.56 14.00 -9.48
N ILE A 251 -5.72 14.77 -10.56
CA ILE A 251 -5.26 14.40 -11.91
C ILE A 251 -4.42 15.54 -12.47
N PRO A 252 -3.13 15.62 -12.12
CA PRO A 252 -2.25 16.75 -12.48
C PRO A 252 -2.21 17.03 -13.98
N ARG A 253 -2.00 15.99 -14.79
CA ARG A 253 -1.98 16.08 -16.26
C ARG A 253 -3.26 16.66 -16.87
N LYS A 254 -4.40 16.57 -16.17
CA LYS A 254 -5.69 17.06 -16.65
C LYS A 254 -6.16 18.34 -15.98
N GLY A 255 -5.49 18.81 -14.93
CA GLY A 255 -5.96 19.98 -14.21
C GLY A 255 -7.25 19.73 -13.43
N VAL A 256 -7.48 18.48 -12.98
CA VAL A 256 -8.74 18.09 -12.34
C VAL A 256 -8.50 17.66 -10.91
N VAL A 257 -9.29 18.21 -9.99
CA VAL A 257 -9.45 17.74 -8.61
C VAL A 257 -10.93 17.43 -8.41
N LYS A 258 -11.26 16.23 -7.92
CA LYS A 258 -12.66 15.82 -7.74
C LYS A 258 -12.87 15.13 -6.40
N GLU A 259 -13.86 15.59 -5.64
CA GLU A 259 -14.27 14.94 -4.41
C GLU A 259 -15.12 13.68 -4.69
N VAL A 260 -14.87 12.63 -3.91
CA VAL A 260 -15.64 11.38 -3.91
C VAL A 260 -16.62 11.43 -2.74
N ARG A 261 -17.92 11.57 -3.04
CA ARG A 261 -19.01 11.67 -2.07
C ARG A 261 -19.94 10.46 -2.08
N GLU A 262 -19.66 9.47 -2.92
CA GLU A 262 -20.53 8.33 -3.10
C GLU A 262 -20.55 7.40 -1.88
N LYS A 263 -21.68 6.71 -1.68
CA LYS A 263 -21.84 5.76 -0.59
C LYS A 263 -20.83 4.62 -0.72
N ILE A 264 -20.15 4.31 0.38
CA ILE A 264 -19.17 3.23 0.48
C ILE A 264 -19.90 1.87 0.33
N PRO A 265 -19.50 1.03 -0.65
CA PRO A 265 -20.01 -0.34 -0.77
C PRO A 265 -19.74 -1.18 0.47
N SER A 266 -20.57 -2.21 0.71
CA SER A 266 -20.34 -3.17 1.80
C SER A 266 -19.21 -4.15 1.46
N PHE A 267 -17.96 -3.67 1.49
CA PHE A 267 -16.78 -4.44 1.13
C PHE A 267 -16.54 -5.65 2.06
N ARG A 268 -17.07 -5.65 3.28
CA ARG A 268 -17.03 -6.84 4.16
C ARG A 268 -17.66 -8.07 3.52
N LYS A 269 -18.88 -7.95 2.97
CA LYS A 269 -19.58 -9.09 2.34
C LYS A 269 -18.76 -9.65 1.18
N ILE A 270 -18.16 -8.77 0.39
CA ILE A 270 -17.31 -9.15 -0.74
C ILE A 270 -15.99 -9.78 -0.26
N ALA A 271 -15.41 -9.28 0.82
CA ALA A 271 -14.19 -9.85 1.41
C ALA A 271 -14.42 -11.30 1.88
N VAL A 272 -15.60 -11.60 2.45
CA VAL A 272 -15.98 -12.98 2.80
C VAL A 272 -15.93 -13.88 1.56
N GLU A 273 -16.56 -13.48 0.46
CA GLU A 273 -16.52 -14.26 -0.79
C GLU A 273 -15.11 -14.40 -1.36
N ILE A 274 -14.29 -13.35 -1.27
CA ILE A 274 -12.88 -13.42 -1.68
C ILE A 274 -12.11 -14.45 -0.84
N TRP A 275 -12.34 -14.52 0.47
CA TRP A 275 -11.70 -15.52 1.33
C TRP A 275 -12.09 -16.94 0.95
N LYS A 276 -13.38 -17.20 0.63
CA LYS A 276 -13.84 -18.49 0.12
C LYS A 276 -13.06 -18.90 -1.13
N ILE A 277 -12.98 -17.99 -2.10
CA ILE A 277 -12.26 -18.21 -3.37
C ILE A 277 -10.78 -18.49 -3.11
N LYS A 278 -10.14 -17.73 -2.24
CA LYS A 278 -8.71 -17.88 -1.96
C LYS A 278 -8.40 -19.20 -1.25
N ARG A 279 -9.20 -19.60 -0.26
CA ARG A 279 -9.06 -20.88 0.42
C ARG A 279 -9.24 -22.02 -0.56
N ALA A 280 -10.34 -22.03 -1.31
CA ALA A 280 -10.65 -23.10 -2.25
C ALA A 280 -9.55 -23.24 -3.32
N ALA A 281 -9.05 -22.11 -3.82
CA ALA A 281 -7.94 -22.10 -4.75
C ALA A 281 -6.64 -22.66 -4.13
N LEU A 282 -6.29 -22.27 -2.91
CA LEU A 282 -5.03 -22.68 -2.27
C LEU A 282 -5.04 -24.11 -1.74
N ILE A 283 -6.20 -24.62 -1.29
CA ILE A 283 -6.32 -25.90 -0.61
C ILE A 283 -6.83 -26.99 -1.56
N ASP A 284 -7.95 -26.75 -2.25
CA ASP A 284 -8.57 -27.76 -3.10
C ASP A 284 -8.10 -27.65 -4.57
N HIS A 285 -7.39 -26.57 -4.91
CA HIS A 285 -7.00 -26.24 -6.28
C HIS A 285 -8.19 -26.08 -7.25
N VAL A 286 -9.32 -25.62 -6.72
CA VAL A 286 -10.58 -25.44 -7.45
C VAL A 286 -10.83 -23.97 -7.81
N LEU A 287 -11.67 -23.75 -8.81
CA LEU A 287 -12.10 -22.45 -9.29
C LEU A 287 -13.60 -22.26 -9.04
N PRO A 288 -14.06 -21.05 -8.67
CA PRO A 288 -15.49 -20.77 -8.58
C PRO A 288 -16.15 -20.92 -9.96
N ASP A 289 -17.36 -21.48 -9.99
CA ASP A 289 -18.17 -21.42 -11.19
C ASP A 289 -18.69 -19.99 -11.43
N ILE A 290 -18.66 -19.55 -12.69
CA ILE A 290 -19.10 -18.20 -13.07
C ILE A 290 -19.74 -18.23 -14.45
N ASN A 291 -20.73 -17.36 -14.65
CA ASN A 291 -21.28 -17.09 -15.98
C ASN A 291 -20.22 -16.35 -16.82
N PRO A 292 -19.73 -16.93 -17.93
CA PRO A 292 -18.68 -16.33 -18.73
C PRO A 292 -19.21 -15.11 -19.50
N VAL A 293 -18.60 -13.95 -19.27
CA VAL A 293 -18.87 -12.75 -20.07
C VAL A 293 -17.99 -12.77 -21.32
N GLN A 294 -18.59 -12.98 -22.49
CA GLN A 294 -17.86 -13.23 -23.75
C GLN A 294 -16.82 -12.15 -24.07
N SER A 295 -17.14 -10.87 -23.86
CA SER A 295 -16.25 -9.73 -24.10
C SER A 295 -15.00 -9.74 -23.21
N ILE A 296 -15.15 -10.16 -21.95
CA ILE A 296 -14.07 -10.31 -20.98
C ILE A 296 -13.24 -11.56 -21.29
N CYS A 297 -13.92 -12.70 -21.51
CA CYS A 297 -13.29 -13.99 -21.75
C CYS A 297 -12.47 -14.03 -23.04
N LYS A 298 -12.93 -13.37 -24.12
CA LYS A 298 -12.23 -13.34 -25.42
C LYS A 298 -10.79 -12.80 -25.33
N ARG A 299 -10.55 -11.83 -24.44
CA ARG A 299 -9.24 -11.18 -24.24
C ARG A 299 -8.50 -11.67 -22.99
N CYS A 300 -9.07 -12.64 -22.28
CA CYS A 300 -8.55 -13.11 -21.01
C CYS A 300 -7.36 -14.05 -21.23
N GLN A 301 -6.17 -13.62 -20.80
CA GLN A 301 -4.95 -14.45 -20.84
C GLN A 301 -5.05 -15.72 -19.98
N TYR A 302 -5.97 -15.74 -19.02
CA TYR A 302 -6.21 -16.87 -18.14
C TYR A 302 -7.19 -17.91 -18.72
N LYS A 303 -7.79 -17.66 -19.90
CA LYS A 303 -8.86 -18.49 -20.47
C LYS A 303 -8.52 -19.99 -20.49
N LYS A 304 -7.29 -20.35 -20.89
CA LYS A 304 -6.82 -21.74 -20.97
C LYS A 304 -6.72 -22.46 -19.62
N PHE A 305 -6.74 -21.72 -18.51
CA PHE A 305 -6.68 -22.28 -17.16
C PHE A 305 -8.07 -22.38 -16.52
N CYS A 306 -9.13 -21.85 -17.15
CA CYS A 306 -10.47 -21.83 -16.60
C CYS A 306 -11.20 -23.19 -16.71
N GLU A 307 -10.60 -24.21 -17.28
CA GLU A 307 -11.24 -25.51 -17.59
C GLU A 307 -11.12 -26.54 -16.45
N LYS A 308 -10.36 -26.28 -15.39
CA LYS A 308 -10.11 -27.25 -14.32
C LYS A 308 -10.96 -27.01 -13.07
N GLY A 309 -11.40 -28.11 -12.44
CA GLY A 309 -11.89 -28.19 -11.05
C GLY A 309 -12.85 -27.07 -10.66
N ARG A 310 -14.01 -26.99 -11.32
CA ARG A 310 -15.01 -25.96 -11.03
C ARG A 310 -15.97 -26.43 -9.96
N ILE A 311 -16.28 -25.56 -9.00
CA ILE A 311 -17.29 -25.81 -7.98
C ILE A 311 -18.25 -24.63 -7.92
N GLU A 312 -19.55 -24.91 -7.91
CA GLU A 312 -20.61 -23.90 -7.83
C GLU A 312 -20.64 -23.21 -6.46
N ASN A 313 -20.59 -24.01 -5.38
CA ASN A 313 -20.68 -23.52 -4.01
C ASN A 313 -19.35 -23.70 -3.28
N LEU A 314 -18.70 -22.60 -2.94
CA LEU A 314 -17.49 -22.60 -2.13
C LEU A 314 -17.82 -22.58 -0.65
N GLU A 315 -17.09 -23.38 0.13
CA GLU A 315 -17.17 -23.36 1.58
C GLU A 315 -16.77 -22.00 2.15
N LEU A 316 -17.37 -21.64 3.29
CA LEU A 316 -16.97 -20.45 4.03
C LEU A 316 -15.52 -20.59 4.51
N ALA A 317 -14.72 -19.54 4.32
CA ALA A 317 -13.35 -19.51 4.82
C ALA A 317 -13.14 -18.27 5.70
N LYS A 318 -12.56 -18.50 6.88
CA LYS A 318 -12.15 -17.43 7.79
C LYS A 318 -10.74 -16.96 7.43
N PRO A 319 -10.37 -15.68 7.67
CA PRO A 319 -9.07 -15.15 7.25
C PRO A 319 -7.92 -15.81 8.00
N ILE A 320 -7.01 -16.49 7.28
CA ILE A 320 -5.84 -17.13 7.89
C ILE A 320 -4.93 -16.17 8.68
N PRO A 321 -4.76 -14.87 8.32
CA PRO A 321 -3.98 -13.97 9.18
C PRO A 321 -4.64 -13.72 10.54
N LEU A 322 -5.99 -13.63 10.59
CA LEU A 322 -6.72 -13.47 11.85
C LEU A 322 -6.61 -14.73 12.71
N ILE A 323 -6.81 -15.92 12.11
CA ILE A 323 -6.64 -17.21 12.80
C ILE A 323 -5.23 -17.29 13.42
N TYR A 324 -4.21 -16.99 12.62
CA TYR A 324 -2.82 -16.96 13.09
C TYR A 324 -2.63 -15.99 14.27
N SER A 325 -3.15 -14.76 14.18
CA SER A 325 -2.99 -13.76 15.23
C SER A 325 -3.72 -14.12 16.52
N ILE A 326 -4.89 -14.76 16.44
CA ILE A 326 -5.60 -15.28 17.61
C ILE A 326 -4.80 -16.41 18.25
N ALA A 327 -4.35 -17.39 17.45
CA ALA A 327 -3.53 -18.50 17.94
C ALA A 327 -2.23 -18.00 18.60
N GLU A 328 -1.57 -17.00 18.00
CA GLU A 328 -0.36 -16.41 18.57
C GLU A 328 -0.66 -15.71 19.89
N TYR A 329 -1.76 -14.96 19.97
CA TYR A 329 -2.21 -14.30 21.20
C TYR A 329 -2.52 -15.30 22.32
N GLU A 330 -3.28 -16.35 22.04
CA GLU A 330 -3.66 -17.40 23.01
C GLU A 330 -2.48 -18.24 23.49
N THR A 331 -1.35 -18.22 22.77
CA THR A 331 -0.14 -18.97 23.11
C THR A 331 1.01 -18.10 23.63
N LYS A 332 0.83 -16.79 23.79
CA LYS A 332 1.86 -15.84 24.27
C LYS A 332 2.49 -16.28 25.61
N ASP A 333 1.70 -16.82 26.51
CA ASP A 333 2.15 -17.28 27.84
C ASP A 333 2.82 -18.67 27.81
N LYS A 334 2.63 -19.42 26.71
CA LYS A 334 3.20 -20.75 26.49
C LYS A 334 4.48 -20.71 25.66
N LYS A 335 5.16 -19.56 25.55
CA LYS A 335 6.42 -19.44 24.79
C LYS A 335 7.44 -20.46 25.29
N ILE A 336 7.54 -21.59 24.58
CA ILE A 336 8.61 -22.56 24.71
C ILE A 336 9.85 -21.90 24.09
N ASN A 337 10.47 -20.98 24.83
CA ASN A 337 11.77 -20.45 24.45
C ASN A 337 12.76 -21.58 24.65
N LEU A 338 13.14 -22.26 23.56
CA LEU A 338 14.42 -22.94 23.53
C LEU A 338 15.46 -21.91 23.99
N LYS A 339 16.26 -22.26 25.00
CA LYS A 339 17.31 -21.37 25.50
C LYS A 339 18.62 -21.78 24.85
N MET A 340 19.35 -20.80 24.34
CA MET A 340 20.73 -21.02 23.95
C MET A 340 21.53 -21.51 25.16
N PRO A 341 22.52 -22.39 24.98
CA PRO A 341 23.41 -22.79 26.07
C PRO A 341 24.05 -21.55 26.73
N PRO A 342 24.33 -21.61 28.05
CA PRO A 342 25.06 -20.54 28.73
C PRO A 342 26.37 -20.20 27.99
N ASN A 343 26.71 -18.91 27.94
CA ASN A 343 27.91 -18.38 27.26
C ASN A 343 28.01 -18.57 25.73
N PHE A 344 26.99 -19.11 25.05
CA PHE A 344 27.03 -19.36 23.61
C PHE A 344 27.46 -18.13 22.80
N TRP A 345 26.79 -16.99 22.97
CA TRP A 345 27.09 -15.75 22.23
C TRP A 345 28.45 -15.14 22.56
N ARG A 346 28.90 -15.29 23.82
CA ARG A 346 30.23 -14.84 24.24
C ARG A 346 31.33 -15.65 23.55
N THR A 347 31.14 -16.97 23.47
CA THR A 347 32.06 -17.88 22.76
C THR A 347 32.03 -17.63 21.26
N TYR A 348 30.85 -17.46 20.67
CA TYR A 348 30.67 -17.13 19.26
C TYR A 348 31.42 -15.86 18.87
N SER A 349 31.26 -14.78 19.65
CA SER A 349 31.92 -13.50 19.41
C SER A 349 33.43 -13.60 19.50
N LYS A 350 33.98 -14.32 20.50
CA LYS A 350 35.42 -14.57 20.62
C LYS A 350 35.97 -15.34 19.43
N LEU A 351 35.27 -16.37 18.97
CA LEU A 351 35.69 -17.16 17.81
C LEU A 351 35.63 -16.32 16.53
N ARG A 352 34.63 -15.44 16.37
CA ARG A 352 34.51 -14.52 15.22
C ARG A 352 35.72 -13.59 15.10
N ILE A 353 36.22 -13.07 16.23
CA ILE A 353 37.42 -12.23 16.26
C ILE A 353 38.65 -13.05 15.84
N LYS A 354 38.85 -14.24 16.40
CA LYS A 354 39.99 -15.12 16.07
C LYS A 354 39.98 -15.61 14.62
N ALA A 355 38.80 -15.91 14.07
CA ALA A 355 38.66 -16.30 12.68
C ALA A 355 39.02 -15.16 11.71
N LYS A 356 38.69 -13.90 12.06
CA LYS A 356 39.11 -12.71 11.29
C LYS A 356 40.62 -12.52 11.26
N THR A 357 41.33 -12.96 12.30
CA THR A 357 42.80 -12.94 12.35
C THR A 357 43.45 -14.18 11.70
N GLY A 358 42.69 -15.00 10.98
CA GLY A 358 43.21 -16.14 10.22
C GLY A 358 43.35 -17.46 10.99
N ASP A 359 42.82 -17.57 12.21
CA ASP A 359 42.87 -18.81 12.98
C ASP A 359 41.95 -19.90 12.37
N LYS A 360 42.56 -20.90 11.71
CA LYS A 360 41.87 -22.02 11.07
C LYS A 360 41.04 -22.88 12.04
N LYS A 361 41.46 -23.01 13.31
CA LYS A 361 40.68 -23.74 14.33
C LYS A 361 39.45 -22.93 14.71
N ALA A 362 39.58 -21.61 14.83
CA ALA A 362 38.44 -20.73 15.09
C ALA A 362 37.41 -20.72 13.95
N VAL A 363 37.87 -20.72 12.69
CA VAL A 363 36.98 -20.85 11.50
C VAL A 363 36.17 -22.15 11.55
N LYS A 364 36.82 -23.29 11.81
CA LYS A 364 36.12 -24.58 11.90
C LYS A 364 35.13 -24.65 13.07
N ALA A 365 35.46 -24.03 14.20
CA ALA A 365 34.57 -23.96 15.35
C ALA A 365 33.35 -23.05 15.11
N LEU A 366 33.53 -21.91 14.42
CA LEU A 366 32.41 -21.05 14.00
C LEU A 366 31.44 -21.78 13.08
N SER A 367 31.94 -22.51 12.08
CA SER A 367 31.08 -23.29 11.18
C SER A 367 30.13 -24.22 11.94
N LYS A 368 30.63 -24.91 12.97
CA LYS A 368 29.80 -25.77 13.83
C LYS A 368 28.80 -24.99 14.67
N MET A 369 29.16 -23.80 15.15
CA MET A 369 28.22 -22.95 15.87
C MET A 369 27.15 -22.35 14.95
N ASP A 370 27.50 -22.02 13.71
CA ASP A 370 26.55 -21.57 12.69
C ASP A 370 25.57 -22.70 12.32
N GLU A 371 26.05 -23.94 12.18
CA GLU A 371 25.21 -25.13 12.02
C GLU A 371 24.25 -25.32 13.20
N TYR A 372 24.74 -25.15 14.43
CA TYR A 372 23.92 -25.21 15.63
C TYR A 372 22.87 -24.09 15.68
N ILE A 373 23.21 -22.85 15.30
CA ILE A 373 22.25 -21.75 15.18
C ILE A 373 21.14 -22.10 14.20
N LYS A 374 21.49 -22.59 13.01
CA LYS A 374 20.50 -23.01 11.98
C LYS A 374 19.59 -24.13 12.49
N TRP A 375 20.16 -25.13 13.17
CA TRP A 375 19.39 -26.21 13.78
C TRP A 375 18.43 -25.67 14.87
N PHE A 376 18.94 -24.79 15.73
CA PHE A 376 18.18 -24.20 16.84
C PHE A 376 17.02 -23.35 16.32
N GLU A 377 17.25 -22.53 15.29
CA GLU A 377 16.23 -21.73 14.62
C GLU A 377 15.13 -22.63 14.02
N SER A 378 15.53 -23.67 13.29
CA SER A 378 14.61 -24.66 12.71
C SER A 378 13.77 -25.38 13.76
N MET A 379 14.38 -25.81 14.87
CA MET A 379 13.66 -26.46 15.98
C MET A 379 12.71 -25.51 16.69
N SER A 380 13.11 -24.26 16.89
CA SER A 380 12.27 -23.22 17.50
C SER A 380 11.06 -22.91 16.63
N GLU A 381 11.26 -22.78 15.32
CA GLU A 381 10.18 -22.58 14.36
C GLU A 381 9.22 -23.77 14.36
N LYS A 382 9.73 -25.01 14.27
CA LYS A 382 8.89 -26.21 14.29
C LYS A 382 8.01 -26.27 15.56
N ARG A 383 8.59 -26.07 16.74
CA ARG A 383 7.85 -26.06 18.02
C ARG A 383 6.80 -24.95 18.07
N ARG A 384 7.14 -23.77 17.56
CA ARG A 384 6.20 -22.64 17.47
C ARG A 384 5.01 -22.98 16.58
N LEU A 385 5.24 -23.58 15.41
CA LEU A 385 4.17 -23.97 14.49
C LEU A 385 3.26 -25.05 15.06
N GLU A 386 3.83 -26.05 15.76
CA GLU A 386 3.04 -27.07 16.47
C GLU A 386 2.21 -26.46 17.59
N THR A 387 2.75 -25.47 18.31
CA THR A 387 2.05 -24.75 19.38
C THR A 387 0.90 -23.91 18.84
N LEU A 388 1.12 -23.17 17.74
CA LEU A 388 0.09 -22.39 17.06
C LEU A 388 -1.04 -23.30 16.54
N TYR A 389 -0.68 -24.40 15.87
CA TYR A 389 -1.67 -25.35 15.35
C TYR A 389 -2.53 -25.96 16.47
N LYS A 390 -1.92 -26.34 17.59
CA LYS A 390 -2.64 -26.89 18.76
C LYS A 390 -3.60 -25.91 19.41
N ALA A 391 -3.38 -24.60 19.26
CA ALA A 391 -4.30 -23.61 19.79
C ALA A 391 -5.62 -23.58 19.00
N MET A 392 -5.58 -23.79 17.68
CA MET A 392 -6.74 -23.67 16.80
C MET A 392 -6.79 -24.75 15.71
N PRO A 393 -6.81 -26.05 16.06
CA PRO A 393 -6.62 -27.13 15.09
C PRO A 393 -7.69 -27.11 13.99
N ASN A 394 -8.96 -26.97 14.36
CA ASN A 394 -10.08 -26.93 13.42
C ASN A 394 -9.97 -25.79 12.40
N GLU A 395 -9.52 -24.61 12.85
CA GLU A 395 -9.37 -23.44 11.98
C GLU A 395 -8.20 -23.60 11.00
N PHE A 396 -7.10 -24.19 11.45
CA PHE A 396 -5.98 -24.49 10.55
C PHE A 396 -6.27 -25.65 9.61
N ASP A 397 -7.05 -26.65 10.03
CA ASP A 397 -7.43 -27.79 9.19
C ASP A 397 -8.27 -27.36 7.98
N GLN A 398 -9.14 -26.35 8.14
CA GLN A 398 -9.81 -25.70 7.00
C GLN A 398 -8.80 -25.15 5.98
N TRP A 399 -7.62 -24.75 6.42
CA TRP A 399 -6.53 -24.28 5.57
C TRP A 399 -5.51 -25.37 5.23
N GLY A 400 -5.85 -26.66 5.29
CA GLY A 400 -4.91 -27.74 4.96
C GLY A 400 -3.96 -28.13 6.10
N GLY A 401 -4.27 -27.69 7.32
CA GLY A 401 -3.66 -28.12 8.57
C GLY A 401 -2.21 -27.67 8.76
N LEU A 402 -1.50 -28.41 9.62
CA LEU A 402 -0.12 -28.09 9.99
C LEU A 402 0.85 -28.06 8.79
N LYS A 403 0.60 -28.87 7.75
CA LYS A 403 1.43 -28.90 6.54
C LYS A 403 1.39 -27.54 5.83
N PHE A 404 0.19 -27.03 5.57
CA PHE A 404 0.02 -25.72 4.94
C PHE A 404 0.61 -24.59 5.78
N LEU A 405 0.36 -24.63 7.11
CA LEU A 405 0.92 -23.64 8.04
C LEU A 405 2.45 -23.61 7.96
N LYS A 406 3.12 -24.77 7.92
CA LYS A 406 4.59 -24.86 7.75
C LYS A 406 5.06 -24.24 6.43
N GLU A 407 4.40 -24.58 5.33
CA GLU A 407 4.79 -24.10 4.00
C GLU A 407 4.57 -22.59 3.81
N GLN A 408 3.58 -22.00 4.48
CA GLN A 408 3.18 -20.60 4.30
C GLN A 408 3.49 -19.70 5.50
N TYR A 409 4.11 -20.24 6.56
CA TYR A 409 4.30 -19.57 7.85
C TYR A 409 4.83 -18.14 7.72
N GLN A 410 5.99 -17.97 7.07
CA GLN A 410 6.63 -16.66 6.96
C GLN A 410 5.72 -15.62 6.28
N ARG A 411 4.95 -16.03 5.28
CA ARG A 411 4.02 -15.15 4.57
C ARG A 411 2.81 -14.80 5.42
N ILE A 412 2.24 -15.78 6.14
CA ILE A 412 1.11 -15.58 7.05
C ILE A 412 1.55 -14.68 8.20
N ALA A 413 2.65 -15.00 8.89
CA ALA A 413 3.17 -14.23 10.02
C ALA A 413 3.49 -12.79 9.63
N TYR A 414 4.16 -12.57 8.49
CA TYR A 414 4.47 -11.23 8.00
C TYR A 414 3.21 -10.37 7.80
N ILE A 415 2.17 -10.90 7.15
CA ILE A 415 0.92 -10.17 6.95
C ILE A 415 0.19 -9.96 8.27
N SER A 416 0.17 -10.98 9.11
CA SER A 416 -0.51 -10.95 10.42
C SER A 416 0.09 -9.88 11.31
N HIS A 417 1.42 -9.76 11.41
CA HIS A 417 2.05 -8.69 12.21
C HIS A 417 1.78 -7.29 11.69
N ARG A 418 1.55 -7.12 10.37
CA ARG A 418 1.17 -5.82 9.79
C ARG A 418 -0.27 -5.43 10.11
N LEU A 419 -1.17 -6.41 10.20
CA LEU A 419 -2.58 -6.20 10.51
C LEU A 419 -2.83 -6.16 12.03
N TYR A 420 -2.14 -6.99 12.78
CA TYR A 420 -2.36 -7.31 14.19
C TYR A 420 -1.02 -7.25 14.92
N SER A 421 -0.46 -6.05 15.09
CA SER A 421 0.78 -5.90 15.83
C SER A 421 0.56 -6.29 17.29
N LEU A 422 1.31 -7.27 17.77
CA LEU A 422 1.16 -7.77 19.14
C LEU A 422 1.59 -6.77 20.23
N TYR A 423 2.26 -5.70 19.83
CA TYR A 423 2.75 -4.61 20.69
C TYR A 423 1.85 -3.37 20.65
N GLU A 424 0.73 -3.42 19.93
CA GLU A 424 -0.27 -2.35 19.90
C GLU A 424 -1.14 -2.40 21.16
N GLU A 425 -1.38 -1.26 21.81
CA GLU A 425 -2.07 -1.18 23.12
C GLU A 425 -3.45 -1.87 23.12
N ASP A 426 -4.23 -1.69 22.05
CA ASP A 426 -5.61 -2.20 21.96
C ASP A 426 -5.72 -3.57 21.25
N ILE A 427 -4.60 -4.28 21.05
CA ILE A 427 -4.61 -5.50 20.22
C ILE A 427 -5.54 -6.59 20.77
N GLU A 428 -5.68 -6.69 22.10
CA GLU A 428 -6.60 -7.65 22.72
C GLU A 428 -8.06 -7.35 22.37
N ILE A 429 -8.47 -6.09 22.46
CA ILE A 429 -9.84 -5.66 22.14
C ILE A 429 -10.11 -5.91 20.66
N VAL A 430 -9.16 -5.53 19.81
CA VAL A 430 -9.21 -5.74 18.36
C VAL A 430 -9.39 -7.22 18.02
N LEU A 431 -8.56 -8.10 18.57
CA LEU A 431 -8.64 -9.54 18.33
C LEU A 431 -9.95 -10.11 18.88
N ARG A 432 -10.40 -9.69 20.07
CA ARG A 432 -11.67 -10.14 20.66
C ARG A 432 -12.87 -9.79 19.77
N VAL A 433 -12.92 -8.56 19.26
CA VAL A 433 -14.02 -8.10 18.37
C VAL A 433 -13.96 -8.84 17.04
N ALA A 434 -12.78 -8.99 16.43
CA ALA A 434 -12.61 -9.71 15.17
C ALA A 434 -12.96 -11.20 15.31
N LYS A 435 -12.49 -11.86 16.38
CA LYS A 435 -12.80 -13.25 16.75
C LYS A 435 -14.31 -13.48 16.81
N LYS A 436 -15.02 -12.62 17.55
CA LYS A 436 -16.50 -12.68 17.66
C LYS A 436 -17.20 -12.53 16.30
N ARG A 437 -16.74 -11.61 15.45
CA ARG A 437 -17.36 -11.35 14.13
C ARG A 437 -17.19 -12.47 13.12
N TRP A 438 -16.11 -13.23 13.25
CA TRP A 438 -15.83 -14.39 12.39
C TRP A 438 -16.22 -15.72 13.02
N ASN A 439 -16.77 -15.70 14.25
CA ASN A 439 -17.13 -16.90 15.01
C ASN A 439 -15.96 -17.90 15.09
N ILE A 440 -14.80 -17.39 15.53
CA ILE A 440 -13.57 -18.14 15.76
C ILE A 440 -13.48 -18.54 17.23
#